data_AF-A0A918RAP2-F1
#
_entry.id   AF-A0A918RAP2-F1
#
_cell.length_a   1.000
_cell.length_b   1.000
_cell.length_c   1.000
_cell.angle_alpha   90.00
_cell.angle_beta   90.00
_cell.angle_gamma   90.00
#
_symmetry.space_group_name_H-M   'P 1'
#
loop_
_entity.id
_entity.type
_entity.pdbx_description
1 polymer ?
#
loop_
_entity_poly.entity_id
_entity_poly.type
_entity_poly.pdbx_seq_one_letter_code
_entity_poly.pdbx_strand_id
1 'polypeptide(L)'
;MTTTTPHTEPAPATPKQDSDDTRRLSVPRSVALSTVSRLQSGYRRDDAAAVAAVARLRREAGRDLYTSPSSWGLEYLEELARLREQRRQEDHDGSDPSRYLSHKIKHQQEQREEREERAVHLAVTLWALHQQSIRDHPMHVPDWSLGRAVRRLADGKTGVQDEPARPPANSQAADRGVDANSPIRTRFVRIGTSVDFDMLSRRLREMVLLLRNARIPLDYGLLAEQLYHWQDETSQGGVRRSWGRDFHRLYQTSPANDEEETASASTARTPDAALDDAGE
;
A
#
# COMPACT_ATOMS: atom_id res chain seq x y z
N MET A 1 9.80 -7.21 66.04
CA MET A 1 10.59 -7.24 64.79
C MET A 1 9.64 -7.62 63.67
N THR A 2 9.30 -6.67 62.80
CA THR A 2 8.43 -6.88 61.63
C THR A 2 9.22 -6.46 60.40
N THR A 3 9.52 -7.42 59.54
CA THR A 3 10.28 -7.24 58.31
C THR A 3 9.32 -6.86 57.19
N THR A 4 9.52 -5.67 56.62
CA THR A 4 8.79 -5.17 55.44
C THR A 4 9.53 -5.60 54.17
N THR A 5 8.87 -6.36 53.32
CA THR A 5 9.35 -6.77 51.99
C THR A 5 9.00 -5.68 50.96
N PRO A 6 9.92 -5.26 50.05
CA PRO A 6 9.59 -4.29 49.03
C PRO A 6 8.84 -4.95 47.85
N HIS A 7 7.83 -4.26 47.34
CA HIS A 7 7.03 -4.64 46.19
C HIS A 7 7.75 -4.20 44.90
N THR A 8 8.18 -5.17 44.09
CA THR A 8 8.77 -4.92 42.76
C THR A 8 7.65 -4.68 41.75
N GLU A 9 7.63 -3.49 41.19
CA GLU A 9 6.74 -3.06 40.09
C GLU A 9 7.16 -3.75 38.78
N PRO A 10 6.26 -4.38 38.02
CA PRO A 10 6.61 -5.01 36.74
C PRO A 10 6.77 -3.96 35.65
N ALA A 11 7.92 -3.99 34.96
CA ALA A 11 8.24 -3.16 33.80
C ALA A 11 7.20 -3.31 32.67
N PRO A 12 6.93 -2.24 31.89
CA PRO A 12 5.93 -2.27 30.83
C PRO A 12 6.37 -3.23 29.70
N ALA A 13 5.51 -4.18 29.39
CA ALA A 13 5.68 -5.09 28.27
C ALA A 13 5.68 -4.33 26.93
N THR A 14 6.75 -4.48 26.16
CA THR A 14 6.84 -4.06 24.76
C THR A 14 5.77 -4.74 23.89
N PRO A 15 5.21 -4.06 22.88
CA PRO A 15 4.02 -4.53 22.17
C PRO A 15 4.34 -5.69 21.23
N LYS A 16 3.63 -6.81 21.40
CA LYS A 16 3.68 -8.00 20.53
C LYS A 16 2.80 -7.88 19.26
N GLN A 17 2.43 -6.66 18.85
CA GLN A 17 1.37 -6.41 17.86
C GLN A 17 1.79 -6.73 16.40
N ASP A 18 3.04 -6.47 16.01
CA ASP A 18 3.48 -6.62 14.60
C ASP A 18 3.43 -8.07 14.07
N SER A 19 3.59 -9.07 14.95
CA SER A 19 3.58 -10.49 14.54
C SER A 19 2.19 -11.08 14.30
N ASP A 20 1.14 -10.53 14.94
CA ASP A 20 -0.23 -11.05 14.81
C ASP A 20 -0.94 -10.49 13.56
N ASP A 21 -0.64 -9.24 13.19
CA ASP A 21 -1.17 -8.63 11.96
C ASP A 21 -0.62 -9.34 10.71
N THR A 22 0.66 -9.72 10.70
CA THR A 22 1.28 -10.42 9.56
C THR A 22 0.65 -11.79 9.30
N ARG A 23 0.13 -12.47 10.34
CA ARG A 23 -0.57 -13.77 10.21
C ARG A 23 -1.97 -13.65 9.61
N ARG A 24 -2.62 -12.49 9.74
CA ARG A 24 -3.97 -12.25 9.19
C ARG A 24 -3.95 -11.90 7.69
N LEU A 25 -2.80 -11.46 7.18
CA LEU A 25 -2.64 -11.12 5.78
C LEU A 25 -2.57 -12.38 4.91
N SER A 26 -3.14 -12.31 3.71
CA SER A 26 -2.94 -13.35 2.69
C SER A 26 -1.46 -13.44 2.28
N VAL A 27 -1.01 -14.61 1.82
CA VAL A 27 0.37 -14.84 1.38
C VAL A 27 0.81 -13.80 0.33
N PRO A 28 0.01 -13.50 -0.72
CA PRO A 28 0.38 -12.48 -1.70
C PRO A 28 0.58 -11.09 -1.08
N ARG A 29 -0.28 -10.69 -0.13
CA ARG A 29 -0.17 -9.38 0.54
C ARG A 29 1.11 -9.27 1.35
N SER A 30 1.39 -10.30 2.15
CA SER A 30 2.56 -10.33 3.03
C SER A 30 3.86 -10.21 2.23
N VAL A 31 4.03 -11.02 1.18
CA VAL A 31 5.23 -10.97 0.34
C VAL A 31 5.34 -9.65 -0.40
N ALA A 32 4.27 -9.18 -1.04
CA ALA A 32 4.30 -7.92 -1.77
C ALA A 32 4.65 -6.75 -0.85
N LEU A 33 4.07 -6.69 0.35
CA LEU A 33 4.35 -5.65 1.34
C LEU A 33 5.81 -5.67 1.80
N SER A 34 6.31 -6.85 2.19
CA SER A 34 7.70 -7.06 2.63
C SER A 34 8.70 -6.65 1.54
N THR A 35 8.53 -7.19 0.33
CA THR A 35 9.40 -6.91 -0.82
C THR A 35 9.37 -5.44 -1.21
N VAL A 36 8.17 -4.85 -1.38
CA VAL A 36 8.03 -3.46 -1.82
C VAL A 36 8.57 -2.49 -0.76
N SER A 37 8.29 -2.71 0.53
CA SER A 37 8.76 -1.82 1.60
C SER A 37 10.29 -1.81 1.68
N ARG A 38 10.91 -2.99 1.60
CA ARG A 38 12.37 -3.15 1.59
C ARG A 38 13.00 -2.46 0.38
N LEU A 39 12.51 -2.76 -0.83
CA LEU A 39 13.03 -2.17 -2.06
C LEU A 39 12.79 -0.66 -2.12
N GLN A 40 11.65 -0.17 -1.64
CA GLN A 40 11.35 1.27 -1.58
C GLN A 40 12.31 2.00 -0.63
N SER A 41 12.55 1.46 0.56
CA SER A 41 13.50 2.04 1.51
C SER A 41 14.92 2.09 0.93
N GLY A 42 15.38 1.00 0.32
CA GLY A 42 16.69 0.95 -0.34
C GLY A 42 16.78 1.91 -1.54
N TYR A 43 15.78 1.89 -2.43
CA TYR A 43 15.75 2.73 -3.62
C TYR A 43 15.73 4.21 -3.23
N ARG A 44 14.96 4.64 -2.24
CA ARG A 44 14.93 6.05 -1.84
C ARG A 44 16.26 6.54 -1.25
N ARG A 45 17.07 5.65 -0.65
CA ARG A 45 18.43 5.94 -0.15
C ARG A 45 19.53 5.80 -1.21
N ASP A 46 19.15 5.55 -2.46
CA ASP A 46 20.07 5.25 -3.57
C ASP A 46 21.00 4.07 -3.33
N ASP A 47 20.51 3.05 -2.61
CA ASP A 47 21.21 1.79 -2.44
C ASP A 47 21.38 1.06 -3.79
N ALA A 48 22.62 0.71 -4.15
CA ALA A 48 22.95 0.16 -5.45
C ALA A 48 22.23 -1.18 -5.74
N ALA A 49 22.07 -2.04 -4.73
CA ALA A 49 21.38 -3.31 -4.88
C ALA A 49 19.88 -3.10 -5.14
N ALA A 50 19.23 -2.21 -4.38
CA ALA A 50 17.84 -1.85 -4.60
C ALA A 50 17.60 -1.19 -5.97
N VAL A 51 18.51 -0.32 -6.42
CA VAL A 51 18.46 0.30 -7.76
C VAL A 51 18.55 -0.76 -8.86
N ALA A 52 19.48 -1.70 -8.75
CA ALA A 52 19.65 -2.80 -9.69
C ALA A 52 18.41 -3.72 -9.71
N ALA A 53 17.85 -4.03 -8.54
CA ALA A 53 16.63 -4.83 -8.40
C ALA A 53 15.43 -4.13 -9.06
N VAL A 54 15.19 -2.85 -8.79
CA VAL A 54 14.12 -2.06 -9.44
C VAL A 54 14.31 -2.01 -10.95
N ALA A 55 15.53 -1.82 -11.44
CA ALA A 55 15.82 -1.84 -12.88
C ALA A 55 15.52 -3.20 -13.52
N ARG A 56 15.81 -4.31 -12.82
CA ARG A 56 15.45 -5.67 -13.26
C ARG A 56 13.92 -5.85 -13.31
N LEU A 57 13.21 -5.51 -12.23
CA LEU A 57 11.75 -5.61 -12.15
C LEU A 57 11.05 -4.84 -13.27
N ARG A 58 11.54 -3.65 -13.62
CA ARG A 58 11.00 -2.84 -14.71
C ARG A 58 11.11 -3.52 -16.08
N ARG A 59 12.14 -4.34 -16.30
CA ARG A 59 12.30 -5.11 -17.55
C ARG A 59 11.36 -6.32 -17.63
N GLU A 60 11.01 -6.88 -16.49
CA GLU A 60 10.05 -7.98 -16.39
C GLU A 60 8.59 -7.51 -16.43
N ALA A 61 8.31 -6.23 -16.19
CA ALA A 61 6.96 -5.70 -16.17
C ALA A 61 6.24 -5.91 -17.53
N GLY A 62 5.19 -6.74 -17.52
CA GLY A 62 4.42 -7.11 -18.71
C GLY A 62 4.89 -8.39 -19.41
N ARG A 63 5.83 -9.13 -18.82
CA ARG A 63 6.20 -10.48 -19.23
C ARG A 63 5.49 -11.50 -18.35
N ASP A 64 5.31 -12.70 -18.89
CA ASP A 64 4.76 -13.80 -18.11
C ASP A 64 5.85 -14.48 -17.27
N LEU A 65 5.45 -14.96 -16.09
CA LEU A 65 6.35 -15.66 -15.17
C LEU A 65 6.80 -16.99 -15.79
N TYR A 66 8.01 -17.43 -15.44
CA TYR A 66 8.65 -18.68 -15.89
C TYR A 66 8.85 -18.85 -17.40
N THR A 67 8.35 -17.93 -18.20
CA THR A 67 8.60 -17.89 -19.64
C THR A 67 9.99 -17.27 -19.94
N SER A 68 10.51 -16.41 -19.04
CA SER A 68 11.85 -15.81 -19.14
C SER A 68 12.82 -16.42 -18.10
N PRO A 69 14.06 -16.81 -18.48
CA PRO A 69 15.07 -17.24 -17.51
C PRO A 69 15.46 -16.15 -16.50
N SER A 70 15.23 -14.87 -16.84
CA SER A 70 15.46 -13.74 -15.94
C SER A 70 14.52 -13.71 -14.74
N SER A 71 13.41 -14.47 -14.78
CA SER A 71 12.48 -14.62 -13.66
C SER A 71 13.03 -15.48 -12.51
N TRP A 72 13.99 -16.38 -12.77
CA TRP A 72 14.47 -17.36 -11.78
C TRP A 72 15.35 -16.78 -10.66
N GLY A 73 15.75 -15.51 -10.76
CA GLY A 73 16.55 -14.81 -9.74
C GLY A 73 15.82 -13.61 -9.16
N LEU A 74 14.51 -13.72 -8.98
CA LEU A 74 13.67 -12.68 -8.39
C LEU A 74 13.38 -13.02 -6.93
N GLU A 75 13.95 -12.23 -6.01
CA GLU A 75 13.96 -12.50 -4.55
C GLU A 75 12.57 -12.77 -3.95
N TYR A 76 11.51 -12.14 -4.46
CA TYR A 76 10.16 -12.34 -3.94
C TYR A 76 9.56 -13.71 -4.29
N LEU A 77 10.05 -14.39 -5.34
CA LEU A 77 9.63 -15.76 -5.65
C LEU A 77 10.20 -16.75 -4.62
N GLU A 78 11.43 -16.51 -4.16
CA GLU A 78 12.03 -17.28 -3.06
C GLU A 78 11.28 -17.03 -1.74
N GLU A 79 10.88 -15.78 -1.47
CA GLU A 79 10.07 -15.42 -0.31
C GLU A 79 8.69 -16.09 -0.35
N LEU A 80 8.04 -16.13 -1.52
CA LEU A 80 6.80 -16.88 -1.74
C LEU A 80 6.97 -18.38 -1.46
N ALA A 81 8.00 -19.01 -2.04
CA ALA A 81 8.28 -20.42 -1.83
C ALA A 81 8.50 -20.74 -0.35
N ARG A 82 9.27 -19.90 0.35
CA ARG A 82 9.53 -20.03 1.79
C ARG A 82 8.25 -19.93 2.63
N LEU A 83 7.41 -18.91 2.40
CA LEU A 83 6.17 -18.74 3.19
C LEU A 83 5.16 -19.86 2.95
N ARG A 84 5.11 -20.42 1.74
CA ARG A 84 4.28 -21.59 1.44
C ARG A 84 4.73 -22.83 2.19
N GLU A 85 6.03 -23.10 2.19
CA GLU A 85 6.58 -24.24 2.93
C GLU A 85 6.31 -24.10 4.42
N GLN A 86 6.46 -22.90 4.98
CA GLN A 86 6.12 -22.63 6.38
C GLN A 86 4.64 -22.93 6.67
N ARG A 87 3.70 -22.41 5.86
CA ARG A 87 2.27 -22.72 6.04
C ARG A 87 1.96 -24.20 5.86
N ARG A 88 2.66 -24.88 4.94
CA ARG A 88 2.50 -26.32 4.72
C ARG A 88 2.92 -27.13 5.93
N GLN A 89 4.02 -26.74 6.59
CA GLN A 89 4.49 -27.37 7.83
C GLN A 89 3.50 -27.13 8.98
N GLU A 90 2.94 -25.92 9.09
CA GLU A 90 1.88 -25.60 10.06
C GLU A 90 0.61 -26.44 9.81
N ASP A 91 0.19 -26.63 8.56
CA ASP A 91 -0.96 -27.48 8.20
C ASP A 91 -0.67 -28.98 8.39
N HIS A 92 0.58 -29.42 8.21
CA HIS A 92 1.02 -30.82 8.39
C HIS A 92 1.01 -31.27 9.85
N ASP A 93 1.15 -30.36 10.80
CA ASP A 93 1.15 -30.67 12.25
C ASP A 93 -0.23 -31.16 12.77
N GLY A 94 -1.21 -31.37 11.87
CA GLY A 94 -2.51 -31.94 12.21
C GLY A 94 -3.29 -32.62 11.08
N SER A 95 -2.67 -32.95 9.94
CA SER A 95 -3.40 -33.48 8.75
C SER A 95 -2.92 -34.85 8.26
N ASP A 96 -3.86 -35.67 7.77
CA ASP A 96 -3.62 -37.02 7.23
C ASP A 96 -2.73 -36.96 5.96
N PRO A 97 -1.55 -37.65 5.96
CA PRO A 97 -0.65 -37.73 4.82
C PRO A 97 -1.32 -38.18 3.51
N SER A 98 -2.41 -38.94 3.60
CA SER A 98 -3.18 -39.43 2.45
C SER A 98 -3.83 -38.30 1.63
N ARG A 99 -4.01 -37.09 2.20
CA ARG A 99 -4.57 -35.93 1.48
C ARG A 99 -3.67 -35.44 0.35
N TYR A 100 -2.36 -35.66 0.44
CA TYR A 100 -1.39 -35.19 -0.56
C TYR A 100 -1.22 -36.15 -1.74
N LEU A 101 -1.79 -37.36 -1.66
CA LEU A 101 -1.76 -38.36 -2.73
C LEU A 101 -2.89 -38.17 -3.76
N SER A 102 -3.86 -37.28 -3.51
CA SER A 102 -4.90 -36.99 -4.48
C SER A 102 -4.38 -36.05 -5.57
N HIS A 103 -4.35 -36.55 -6.80
CA HIS A 103 -4.03 -35.76 -8.00
C HIS A 103 -4.85 -34.46 -8.07
N LYS A 104 -6.13 -34.48 -7.65
CA LYS A 104 -6.99 -33.30 -7.63
C LYS A 104 -6.50 -32.22 -6.65
N ILE A 105 -6.03 -32.61 -5.46
CA ILE A 105 -5.54 -31.67 -4.45
C ILE A 105 -4.23 -31.04 -4.92
N LYS A 106 -3.34 -31.84 -5.51
CA LYS A 106 -2.09 -31.35 -6.11
C LYS A 106 -2.36 -30.31 -7.21
N HIS A 107 -3.26 -30.60 -8.15
CA HIS A 107 -3.64 -29.65 -9.21
C HIS A 107 -4.23 -28.34 -8.67
N GLN A 108 -5.09 -28.41 -7.64
CA GLN A 108 -5.64 -27.22 -7.00
C GLN A 108 -4.56 -26.38 -6.31
N GLN A 109 -3.57 -27.05 -5.72
CA GLN A 109 -2.44 -26.39 -5.09
C GLN A 109 -1.56 -25.70 -6.13
N GLU A 110 -1.20 -26.38 -7.22
CA GLU A 110 -0.42 -25.80 -8.33
C GLU A 110 -1.12 -24.55 -8.90
N GLN A 111 -2.43 -24.63 -9.16
CA GLN A 111 -3.22 -23.47 -9.63
C GLN A 111 -3.28 -22.33 -8.61
N ARG A 112 -3.26 -22.64 -7.31
CA ARG A 112 -3.19 -21.60 -6.27
C ARG A 112 -1.81 -20.94 -6.27
N GLU A 113 -0.75 -21.73 -6.32
CA GLU A 113 0.63 -21.24 -6.32
C GLU A 113 0.91 -20.34 -7.54
N GLU A 114 0.44 -20.74 -8.72
CA GLU A 114 0.54 -19.93 -9.94
C GLU A 114 -0.20 -18.58 -9.78
N ARG A 115 -1.43 -18.59 -9.25
CA ARG A 115 -2.21 -17.35 -9.03
C ARG A 115 -1.55 -16.40 -8.05
N GLU A 116 -0.99 -16.93 -6.95
CA GLU A 116 -0.25 -16.14 -5.96
C GLU A 116 0.98 -15.48 -6.60
N GLU A 117 1.75 -16.23 -7.39
CA GLU A 117 2.94 -15.74 -8.08
C GLU A 117 2.61 -14.63 -9.08
N ARG A 118 1.62 -14.87 -9.94
CA ARG A 118 1.16 -13.87 -10.92
C ARG A 118 0.71 -12.58 -10.24
N ALA A 119 0.00 -12.68 -9.12
CA ALA A 119 -0.47 -11.54 -8.36
C ALA A 119 0.68 -10.72 -7.73
N VAL A 120 1.62 -11.37 -7.06
CA VAL A 120 2.78 -10.71 -6.46
C VAL A 120 3.69 -10.12 -7.54
N HIS A 121 3.97 -10.86 -8.60
CA HIS A 121 4.79 -10.38 -9.71
C HIS A 121 4.21 -9.11 -10.34
N LEU A 122 2.91 -9.11 -10.65
CA LEU A 122 2.26 -7.94 -11.22
C LEU A 122 2.32 -6.75 -10.25
N ALA A 123 2.01 -6.94 -8.96
CA ALA A 123 2.07 -5.87 -7.98
C ALA A 123 3.48 -5.26 -7.83
N VAL A 124 4.50 -6.10 -7.65
CA VAL A 124 5.90 -5.67 -7.46
C VAL A 124 6.45 -4.99 -8.72
N THR A 125 6.15 -5.50 -9.91
CA THR A 125 6.60 -4.88 -11.16
C THR A 125 5.87 -3.57 -11.46
N LEU A 126 4.57 -3.47 -11.15
CA LEU A 126 3.83 -2.20 -11.21
C LEU A 126 4.41 -1.19 -10.23
N TRP A 127 4.76 -1.59 -9.00
CA TRP A 127 5.43 -0.71 -8.05
C TRP A 127 6.78 -0.21 -8.58
N ALA A 128 7.61 -1.10 -9.14
CA ALA A 128 8.91 -0.72 -9.68
C ALA A 128 8.79 0.30 -10.83
N LEU A 129 7.74 0.19 -11.66
CA LEU A 129 7.41 1.21 -12.66
C LEU A 129 6.96 2.51 -12.01
N HIS A 130 6.13 2.44 -10.97
CA HIS A 130 5.59 3.61 -10.27
C HIS A 130 6.70 4.42 -9.58
N GLN A 131 7.61 3.74 -8.88
CA GLN A 131 8.72 4.36 -8.14
C GLN A 131 9.84 4.86 -9.07
N GLN A 132 9.83 4.50 -10.36
CA GLN A 132 10.90 4.84 -11.28
C GLN A 132 11.20 6.35 -11.29
N SER A 133 12.47 6.70 -11.07
CA SER A 133 12.96 8.08 -11.10
C SER A 133 12.34 8.99 -10.03
N ILE A 134 11.67 8.42 -9.03
CA ILE A 134 11.12 9.12 -7.87
C ILE A 134 11.88 8.63 -6.63
N ARG A 135 12.54 9.52 -5.91
CA ARG A 135 13.38 9.19 -4.73
C ARG A 135 12.90 9.91 -3.46
N ASP A 136 12.38 11.11 -3.65
CA ASP A 136 11.80 11.98 -2.65
C ASP A 136 10.50 11.42 -2.05
N HIS A 137 9.63 10.81 -2.85
CA HIS A 137 8.34 10.29 -2.39
C HIS A 137 8.22 8.75 -2.44
N PRO A 138 7.60 8.11 -1.43
CA PRO A 138 7.22 6.70 -1.51
C PRO A 138 5.96 6.52 -2.38
N MET A 139 6.04 5.69 -3.41
CA MET A 139 4.89 5.36 -4.26
C MET A 139 4.08 4.16 -3.75
N HIS A 140 4.65 3.41 -2.80
CA HIS A 140 3.90 2.52 -1.94
C HIS A 140 3.58 3.19 -0.60
N VAL A 141 2.28 3.31 -0.31
CA VAL A 141 1.76 3.79 0.97
C VAL A 141 0.63 2.87 1.40
N PRO A 142 0.63 2.34 2.64
CA PRO A 142 -0.50 1.56 3.17
C PRO A 142 -1.82 2.35 3.13
N ASP A 143 -2.94 1.64 2.98
CA ASP A 143 -4.30 2.21 2.96
C ASP A 143 -4.59 3.22 1.83
N TRP A 144 -3.70 3.29 0.84
CA TRP A 144 -3.91 3.97 -0.42
C TRP A 144 -4.47 3.02 -1.47
N SER A 145 -5.74 2.67 -1.36
CA SER A 145 -6.33 1.71 -2.31
C SER A 145 -6.44 2.26 -3.74
N LEU A 146 -6.58 1.36 -4.72
CA LEU A 146 -6.68 1.73 -6.13
C LEU A 146 -7.84 2.70 -6.41
N GLY A 147 -9.00 2.47 -5.79
CA GLY A 147 -10.16 3.35 -5.94
C GLY A 147 -9.86 4.78 -5.45
N ARG A 148 -9.20 4.92 -4.30
CA ARG A 148 -8.77 6.22 -3.75
C ARG A 148 -7.80 6.93 -4.68
N ALA A 149 -6.76 6.22 -5.14
CA ALA A 149 -5.73 6.78 -6.00
C ALA A 149 -6.31 7.31 -7.31
N VAL A 150 -7.18 6.52 -7.94
CA VAL A 150 -7.86 6.90 -9.19
C VAL A 150 -8.86 8.03 -8.97
N ARG A 151 -9.58 8.05 -7.84
CA ARG A 151 -10.49 9.16 -7.50
C ARG A 151 -9.72 10.47 -7.42
N ARG A 152 -8.61 10.47 -6.69
CA ARG A 152 -7.75 11.66 -6.58
C ARG A 152 -7.23 12.13 -7.94
N LEU A 153 -6.80 11.19 -8.79
CA LEU A 153 -6.39 11.50 -10.16
C LEU A 153 -7.54 12.10 -10.99
N ALA A 154 -8.76 11.57 -10.84
CA ALA A 154 -9.95 12.08 -11.53
C ALA A 154 -10.35 13.49 -11.07
N ASP A 155 -10.08 13.82 -9.81
CA ASP A 155 -10.26 15.15 -9.23
C ASP A 155 -9.13 16.13 -9.63
N GLY A 156 -8.17 15.69 -10.45
CA GLY A 156 -7.05 16.51 -10.94
C GLY A 156 -5.99 16.84 -9.87
N LYS A 157 -6.04 16.16 -8.72
CA LYS A 157 -5.12 16.36 -7.60
C LYS A 157 -3.85 15.54 -7.79
N THR A 158 -2.76 15.96 -7.15
CA THR A 158 -1.45 15.30 -7.16
C THR A 158 -1.02 14.92 -5.75
N GLY A 159 0.00 14.07 -5.63
CA GLY A 159 0.59 13.74 -4.33
C GLY A 159 -0.38 13.07 -3.34
N VAL A 160 -0.05 13.19 -2.05
CA VAL A 160 -0.88 12.70 -0.93
C VAL A 160 -1.67 13.82 -0.28
N GLN A 161 -1.09 15.01 -0.22
CA GLN A 161 -1.65 16.20 0.43
C GLN A 161 -2.39 17.06 -0.60
N ASP A 162 -3.51 17.65 -0.18
CA ASP A 162 -4.10 18.74 -0.92
C ASP A 162 -3.19 19.96 -0.73
N GLU A 163 -2.44 20.33 -1.78
CA GLU A 163 -1.72 21.60 -1.81
C GLU A 163 -2.71 22.73 -1.43
N PRO A 164 -2.38 23.63 -0.49
CA PRO A 164 -3.23 24.76 -0.20
C PRO A 164 -3.40 25.53 -1.51
N ALA A 165 -4.62 25.51 -2.04
CA ALA A 165 -4.92 26.11 -3.31
C ALA A 165 -4.42 27.55 -3.32
N ARG A 166 -3.41 27.86 -4.14
CA ARG A 166 -3.15 29.25 -4.52
C ARG A 166 -4.46 29.74 -5.14
N PRO A 167 -5.14 30.74 -4.55
CA PRO A 167 -6.46 31.13 -5.04
C PRO A 167 -6.32 31.51 -6.51
N PRO A 168 -7.11 30.91 -7.42
CA PRO A 168 -7.05 31.27 -8.83
C PRO A 168 -7.45 32.74 -8.94
N ALA A 169 -6.69 33.53 -9.70
CA ALA A 169 -6.96 34.95 -9.93
C ALA A 169 -8.34 35.20 -10.59
N ASN A 170 -9.01 34.15 -11.09
CA ASN A 170 -10.35 34.20 -11.65
C ASN A 170 -11.20 33.07 -11.05
N SER A 171 -12.01 33.41 -10.04
CA SER A 171 -12.99 32.53 -9.41
C SER A 171 -14.22 32.33 -10.31
N GLN A 172 -14.06 31.47 -11.33
CA GLN A 172 -15.14 30.79 -12.06
C GLN A 172 -14.81 29.30 -12.29
N ALA A 173 -14.09 28.67 -11.35
CA ALA A 173 -13.69 27.26 -11.45
C ALA A 173 -14.13 26.42 -10.23
N ALA A 174 -15.08 26.92 -9.43
CA ALA A 174 -15.61 26.21 -8.26
C ALA A 174 -16.80 25.29 -8.57
N ASP A 175 -17.15 25.12 -9.85
CA ASP A 175 -18.17 24.17 -10.30
C ASP A 175 -17.62 23.28 -11.42
N ARG A 176 -16.60 22.50 -11.11
CA ARG A 176 -16.40 21.21 -11.79
C ARG A 176 -16.71 20.12 -10.79
N GLY A 177 -18.01 20.01 -10.47
CA GLY A 177 -18.56 18.73 -10.03
C GLY A 177 -18.02 17.67 -10.98
N VAL A 178 -17.37 16.65 -10.42
CA VAL A 178 -16.73 15.56 -11.17
C VAL A 178 -17.64 15.14 -12.31
N ASP A 179 -17.26 15.48 -13.53
CA ASP A 179 -18.01 15.05 -14.69
C ASP A 179 -18.13 13.54 -14.58
N ALA A 180 -19.36 13.05 -14.52
CA ALA A 180 -19.66 11.62 -14.51
C ALA A 180 -18.99 10.88 -15.69
N ASN A 181 -18.51 11.63 -16.70
CA ASN A 181 -17.80 11.17 -17.89
C ASN A 181 -16.28 11.47 -17.92
N SER A 182 -15.62 11.74 -16.78
CA SER A 182 -14.16 11.91 -16.76
C SER A 182 -13.45 10.71 -17.43
N PRO A 183 -12.54 10.94 -18.41
CA PRO A 183 -11.81 9.87 -19.09
C PRO A 183 -11.09 8.90 -18.14
N ILE A 184 -10.69 9.38 -16.97
CA ILE A 184 -10.07 8.57 -15.90
C ILE A 184 -11.06 7.56 -15.32
N ARG A 185 -12.31 7.98 -15.06
CA ARG A 185 -13.37 7.09 -14.57
C ARG A 185 -13.67 5.99 -15.60
N THR A 186 -13.74 6.33 -16.88
CA THR A 186 -13.95 5.35 -17.95
C THR A 186 -12.81 4.32 -18.02
N ARG A 187 -11.56 4.76 -17.90
CA ARG A 187 -10.39 3.86 -17.82
C ARG A 187 -10.46 2.95 -16.59
N PHE A 188 -10.90 3.47 -15.45
CA PHE A 188 -11.05 2.69 -14.22
C PHE A 188 -12.15 1.63 -14.30
N VAL A 189 -13.30 1.96 -14.87
CA VAL A 189 -14.37 0.98 -15.12
C VAL A 189 -13.85 -0.14 -16.03
N ARG A 190 -13.06 0.20 -17.07
CA ARG A 190 -12.41 -0.80 -17.93
C ARG A 190 -11.45 -1.70 -17.15
N ILE A 191 -10.67 -1.20 -16.18
CA ILE A 191 -9.85 -2.08 -15.34
C ILE A 191 -10.73 -3.13 -14.65
N GLY A 192 -11.83 -2.69 -14.03
CA GLY A 192 -12.79 -3.56 -13.35
C GLY A 192 -13.46 -4.58 -14.27
N THR A 193 -13.73 -4.25 -15.53
CA THR A 193 -14.41 -5.13 -16.51
C THR A 193 -13.45 -5.85 -17.46
N SER A 194 -12.18 -6.00 -17.07
CA SER A 194 -11.23 -6.82 -17.83
C SER A 194 -11.72 -8.27 -17.93
N VAL A 195 -11.48 -8.91 -19.08
CA VAL A 195 -11.98 -10.26 -19.38
C VAL A 195 -10.99 -11.36 -18.97
N ASP A 196 -9.71 -11.01 -18.88
CA ASP A 196 -8.62 -11.88 -18.49
C ASP A 196 -7.55 -11.10 -17.72
N PHE A 197 -6.60 -11.83 -17.13
CA PHE A 197 -5.56 -11.25 -16.29
C PHE A 197 -4.52 -10.43 -17.07
N ASP A 198 -4.29 -10.74 -18.35
CA ASP A 198 -3.32 -10.03 -19.19
C ASP A 198 -3.85 -8.65 -19.58
N MET A 199 -5.13 -8.58 -19.97
CA MET A 199 -5.87 -7.35 -20.19
C MET A 199 -5.91 -6.50 -18.93
N LEU A 200 -6.18 -7.10 -17.77
CA LEU A 200 -6.13 -6.42 -16.48
C LEU A 200 -4.73 -5.83 -16.23
N SER A 201 -3.68 -6.63 -16.44
CA SER A 201 -2.28 -6.23 -16.24
C SER A 201 -1.89 -5.03 -17.09
N ARG A 202 -2.25 -5.03 -18.38
CA ARG A 202 -1.98 -3.89 -19.27
C ARG A 202 -2.73 -2.63 -18.83
N ARG A 203 -4.02 -2.75 -18.48
CA ARG A 203 -4.83 -1.59 -18.05
C ARG A 203 -4.35 -1.02 -16.71
N LEU A 204 -3.95 -1.88 -15.77
CA LEU A 204 -3.34 -1.44 -14.51
C LEU A 204 -2.01 -0.74 -14.75
N ARG A 205 -1.18 -1.24 -15.66
CA ARG A 205 0.08 -0.59 -16.04
C ARG A 205 -0.17 0.83 -16.58
N GLU A 206 -1.11 0.97 -17.51
CA GLU A 206 -1.49 2.29 -18.05
C GLU A 206 -1.96 3.24 -16.95
N MET A 207 -2.76 2.76 -16.00
CA MET A 207 -3.22 3.56 -14.87
C MET A 207 -2.09 3.96 -13.92
N VAL A 208 -1.20 3.03 -13.57
CA VAL A 208 -0.05 3.29 -12.68
C VAL A 208 0.89 4.33 -13.29
N LEU A 209 1.05 4.36 -14.61
CA LEU A 209 1.83 5.42 -15.27
C LEU A 209 1.19 6.81 -15.12
N LEU A 210 -0.15 6.90 -15.13
CA LEU A 210 -0.85 8.16 -14.85
C LEU A 210 -0.69 8.58 -13.38
N LEU A 211 -0.82 7.62 -12.44
CA LEU A 211 -0.61 7.86 -11.02
C LEU A 211 0.82 8.33 -10.73
N ARG A 212 1.81 7.71 -11.37
CA ARG A 212 3.22 8.12 -11.29
C ARG A 212 3.42 9.56 -11.70
N ASN A 213 2.85 9.96 -12.84
CA ASN A 213 2.98 11.34 -13.34
C ASN A 213 2.35 12.35 -12.37
N ALA A 214 1.28 11.96 -11.67
CA ALA A 214 0.63 12.76 -10.65
C ALA A 214 1.24 12.60 -9.24
N ARG A 215 2.30 11.78 -9.07
CA ARG A 215 2.91 11.42 -7.77
C ARG A 215 1.91 10.86 -6.74
N ILE A 216 0.88 10.16 -7.20
CA ILE A 216 -0.18 9.61 -6.33
C ILE A 216 0.19 8.18 -5.94
N PRO A 217 0.39 7.85 -4.64
CA PRO A 217 0.83 6.51 -4.25
C PRO A 217 -0.29 5.46 -4.30
N LEU A 218 0.09 4.20 -4.08
CA LEU A 218 -0.80 3.05 -4.07
C LEU A 218 -0.36 2.01 -3.02
N ASP A 219 -1.32 1.33 -2.39
CA ASP A 219 -1.07 0.18 -1.54
C ASP A 219 -0.88 -1.08 -2.41
N TYR A 220 0.38 -1.43 -2.66
CA TYR A 220 0.76 -2.58 -3.48
C TYR A 220 0.59 -3.92 -2.77
N GLY A 221 0.61 -3.93 -1.43
CA GLY A 221 0.27 -5.13 -0.65
C GLY A 221 -1.21 -5.47 -0.80
N LEU A 222 -2.08 -4.48 -0.60
CA LEU A 222 -3.51 -4.63 -0.86
C LEU A 222 -3.81 -4.95 -2.32
N LEU A 223 -3.10 -4.33 -3.26
CA LEU A 223 -3.26 -4.63 -4.69
C LEU A 223 -2.92 -6.10 -4.99
N ALA A 224 -1.83 -6.64 -4.44
CA ALA A 224 -1.43 -8.04 -4.66
C ALA A 224 -2.51 -9.03 -4.17
N GLU A 225 -3.10 -8.78 -3.01
CA GLU A 225 -4.24 -9.55 -2.51
C GLU A 225 -5.45 -9.49 -3.44
N GLN A 226 -5.81 -8.28 -3.88
CA GLN A 226 -6.93 -8.08 -4.79
C GLN A 226 -6.69 -8.74 -6.15
N LEU A 227 -5.46 -8.74 -6.66
CA LEU A 227 -5.07 -9.42 -7.89
C LEU A 227 -5.15 -10.94 -7.77
N TYR A 228 -4.78 -11.49 -6.61
CA TYR A 228 -4.96 -12.91 -6.32
C TYR A 228 -6.45 -13.29 -6.33
N HIS A 229 -7.29 -12.54 -5.60
CA HIS A 229 -8.74 -12.79 -5.58
C HIS A 229 -9.42 -12.53 -6.92
N TRP A 230 -8.93 -11.60 -7.74
CA TRP A 230 -9.52 -11.31 -9.04
C TRP A 230 -9.34 -12.46 -10.05
N GLN A 231 -8.30 -13.29 -9.89
CA GLN A 231 -8.09 -14.47 -10.74
C GLN A 231 -9.12 -15.59 -10.48
N ASP A 232 -9.87 -15.50 -9.38
CA ASP A 232 -11.01 -16.38 -9.09
C ASP A 232 -12.31 -15.70 -9.50
N GLU A 233 -13.03 -16.30 -10.45
CA GLU A 233 -14.27 -15.77 -11.00
C GLU A 233 -15.33 -15.49 -9.93
N THR A 234 -15.40 -16.34 -8.90
CA THR A 234 -16.37 -16.17 -7.79
C THR A 234 -16.06 -14.96 -6.92
N SER A 235 -14.77 -14.59 -6.84
CA SER A 235 -14.26 -13.51 -5.99
C SER A 235 -14.15 -12.17 -6.74
N GLN A 236 -14.17 -12.15 -8.07
CA GLN A 236 -14.06 -10.94 -8.90
C GLN A 236 -15.08 -9.86 -8.53
N GLY A 237 -16.34 -10.25 -8.29
CA GLY A 237 -17.39 -9.30 -7.91
C GLY A 237 -17.09 -8.58 -6.59
N GLY A 238 -16.46 -9.28 -5.63
CA GLY A 238 -16.00 -8.69 -4.37
C GLY A 238 -14.91 -7.64 -4.57
N VAL A 239 -13.90 -7.96 -5.39
CA VAL A 239 -12.79 -7.04 -5.72
C VAL A 239 -13.32 -5.78 -6.42
N ARG A 240 -14.16 -5.94 -7.46
CA ARG A 240 -14.77 -4.81 -8.18
C ARG A 240 -15.59 -3.91 -7.25
N ARG A 241 -16.34 -4.50 -6.32
CA ARG A 241 -17.11 -3.75 -5.31
C ARG A 241 -16.19 -2.99 -4.35
N SER A 242 -15.08 -3.59 -3.91
CA SER A 242 -14.08 -2.90 -3.07
C SER A 242 -13.50 -1.68 -3.79
N TRP A 243 -13.04 -1.86 -5.04
CA TRP A 243 -12.50 -0.78 -5.87
C TRP A 243 -13.51 0.35 -6.08
N GLY A 244 -14.76 0.01 -6.40
CA GLY A 244 -15.83 1.00 -6.59
C GLY A 244 -16.19 1.74 -5.30
N ARG A 245 -16.31 1.04 -4.17
CA ARG A 245 -16.56 1.67 -2.86
C ARG A 245 -15.46 2.65 -2.48
N ASP A 246 -14.21 2.27 -2.67
CA ASP A 246 -13.07 3.14 -2.35
C ASP A 246 -12.98 4.36 -3.28
N PHE A 247 -13.39 4.22 -4.54
CA PHE A 247 -13.46 5.34 -5.49
C PHE A 247 -14.52 6.38 -5.08
N HIS A 248 -15.63 5.93 -4.48
CA HIS A 248 -16.70 6.81 -4.01
C HIS A 248 -16.58 7.20 -2.53
N ARG A 249 -15.57 6.68 -1.81
CA ARG A 249 -15.34 7.03 -0.41
C ARG A 249 -14.84 8.47 -0.34
N LEU A 250 -15.56 9.29 0.42
CA LEU A 250 -15.11 10.62 0.80
C LEU A 250 -14.01 10.47 1.85
N TYR A 251 -12.75 10.51 1.41
CA TYR A 251 -11.63 10.66 2.34
C TYR A 251 -11.63 12.10 2.81
N GLN A 252 -12.19 12.35 3.99
CA GLN A 252 -11.97 13.62 4.68
C GLN A 252 -10.46 13.71 4.93
N THR A 253 -9.83 14.78 4.45
CA THR A 253 -8.49 15.16 4.88
C THR A 253 -8.61 15.42 6.37
N SER A 254 -8.14 14.49 7.20
CA SER A 254 -8.01 14.72 8.63
C SER A 254 -7.02 15.87 8.80
N PRO A 255 -7.42 17.02 9.39
CA PRO A 255 -6.45 18.04 9.78
C PRO A 255 -5.66 17.44 10.94
N ALA A 256 -4.51 16.85 10.64
CA ALA A 256 -3.61 16.34 11.66
C ALA A 256 -2.85 17.53 12.27
N ASN A 257 -3.26 17.93 13.47
CA ASN A 257 -2.47 18.56 14.53
C ASN A 257 -1.58 19.76 14.18
N ASP A 258 -2.18 20.91 13.83
CA ASP A 258 -1.52 22.22 13.89
C ASP A 258 -1.94 23.06 15.14
N GLU A 259 -2.69 22.48 16.09
CA GLU A 259 -3.23 23.24 17.24
C GLU A 259 -2.52 23.03 18.59
N GLU A 260 -1.45 22.21 18.69
CA GLU A 260 -0.70 22.08 19.96
C GLU A 260 0.55 22.98 20.08
N GLU A 261 0.92 23.76 19.06
CA GLU A 261 2.11 24.65 19.10
C GLU A 261 1.78 26.15 19.05
N THR A 262 0.60 26.57 19.52
CA THR A 262 0.30 28.01 19.74
C THR A 262 -0.17 28.36 21.15
N ALA A 263 -0.36 27.38 22.05
CA ALA A 263 -0.79 27.62 23.42
C ALA A 263 0.36 27.97 24.41
N SER A 264 1.63 27.84 24.02
CA SER A 264 2.78 28.09 24.94
C SER A 264 3.50 29.44 24.75
N ALA A 265 3.04 30.33 23.86
CA ALA A 265 3.71 31.62 23.59
C ALA A 265 2.90 32.88 23.99
N SER A 266 1.84 32.74 24.80
CA SER A 266 1.05 33.89 25.28
C SER A 266 0.93 33.92 26.81
N THR A 267 2.06 34.01 27.50
CA THR A 267 2.08 34.48 28.90
C THR A 267 3.34 35.29 29.20
N ALA A 268 3.45 36.45 28.58
CA ALA A 268 4.27 37.55 29.08
C ALA A 268 3.58 38.87 28.72
N ARG A 269 2.47 39.14 29.41
CA ARG A 269 1.81 40.46 29.37
C ARG A 269 2.04 41.10 30.74
N THR A 270 3.11 41.86 30.85
CA THR A 270 3.34 42.79 31.96
C THR A 270 2.31 43.93 31.82
N PRO A 271 1.51 44.24 32.84
CA PRO A 271 0.85 45.53 32.91
C PRO A 271 1.75 46.53 33.66
N ASP A 272 1.89 47.67 33.02
CA ASP A 272 2.46 48.92 33.47
C ASP A 272 1.44 49.72 34.33
N ALA A 273 1.97 50.62 35.18
CA ALA A 273 1.32 51.76 35.88
C ALA A 273 0.34 51.47 37.06
N ALA A 274 0.31 52.18 38.20
CA ALA A 274 1.04 53.36 38.73
C ALA A 274 0.66 53.62 40.22
N LEU A 275 1.41 54.55 40.86
CA LEU A 275 1.12 55.33 42.09
C LEU A 275 1.33 54.58 43.43
N ASP A 276 1.90 55.12 44.51
CA ASP A 276 2.09 56.51 44.96
C ASP A 276 3.15 56.57 46.11
N ASP A 277 3.78 57.73 46.24
CA ASP A 277 4.22 58.48 47.45
C ASP A 277 4.99 57.86 48.66
N ALA A 278 5.89 58.73 49.18
CA ALA A 278 6.44 58.88 50.53
C ALA A 278 7.85 58.33 50.88
N GLY A 279 8.78 59.26 51.17
CA GLY A 279 9.73 59.09 52.29
C GLY A 279 11.21 59.43 52.02
N GLU A 280 11.59 60.65 52.44
CA GLU A 280 12.93 61.21 52.75
C GLU A 280 13.94 61.53 51.63
#